data_AF-A0A1D3DNA9-F1
#
_entry.id   AF-A0A1D3DNA9-F1
#
_cell.length_a   1.000
_cell.length_b   1.000
_cell.length_c   1.000
_cell.angle_alpha   90.00
_cell.angle_beta   90.00
_cell.angle_gamma   90.00
#
_symmetry.space_group_name_H-M   'P 1'
#
loop_
_entity.id
_entity.type
_entity.pdbx_description
1 polymer ?
#
loop_
_entity_poly.entity_id
_entity_poly.type
_entity_poly.pdbx_seq_one_letter_code
_entity_poly.pdbx_strand_id
1 'polypeptide(L)'
;MATIGRADLTAGTGGHVTEVTHLVPRADRDVVLARLATPATGIRPVALASGPAAAGDTLKVAGYGRTKTQWVPDRLHVASFGVNSVNGTTLGITGATAADSVCMGDSGGPVLRERDGAVELVGVSSRSWQGGCFGVEETRNGAVAARTDGIAVGDRLTAGQRLRSGETLASGSATLTMRADGNLVVTSRAGKVLWSTGTAGNAGATAEFGADSNLVVCDAAGTATLWQSGTGAAGGSLVLQERGNLVVRDAQGHTQWTTGTAVRNDFDGDTRADMLGWYDYADGRDMLYRFGGSDTGALAFPLAGYTSPAGSVDHARVKKVSGDFNGDGNADVAIMYGYADGSVRMWTYVSQGNGTFAAPFASWSAPAGSFTWSRARLESGDFNGDGRDDVGVLYDYDGGAVKLWTFLATPTGGFSAPKVAWDHPTWGDWARTDLHSGDFDGDGRDDAVLWYDYQDGRDVVHVLEGNADGTVASPRTALTSAAGSLTHSSMKIVLADYNGDGRDDIGAMYGCADGNVKMFTWPTKADGTSDSVRIGWASATASSWGFARTHFLHRPPPPPPAASDRGPGGAHDGGAVSSGTAPEGTAPPVSRGARGGAAFRGRWRGHTSGVRPGRHRR
;
A
#
# COMPACT_ATOMS: atom_id res chain seq x y z
N MET A 1 -6.92 2.70 -25.97
CA MET A 1 -5.85 1.84 -26.55
C MET A 1 -4.62 2.65 -26.94
N ALA A 2 -3.44 2.11 -26.65
CA ALA A 2 -2.14 2.55 -27.15
C ALA A 2 -1.47 1.39 -27.92
N THR A 3 -0.75 1.73 -28.99
CA THR A 3 0.09 0.79 -29.77
C THR A 3 1.54 1.19 -29.62
N ILE A 4 2.39 0.29 -29.15
CA ILE A 4 3.79 0.54 -28.81
C ILE A 4 4.69 -0.36 -29.65
N GLY A 5 5.84 0.16 -30.12
CA GLY A 5 6.85 -0.63 -30.82
C GLY A 5 6.46 -1.09 -32.23
N ARG A 6 5.56 -0.36 -32.89
CA ARG A 6 5.14 -0.62 -34.27
C ARG A 6 5.43 0.63 -35.11
N ALA A 7 6.05 0.46 -36.28
CA ALA A 7 6.34 1.53 -37.26
C ALA A 7 5.41 1.49 -38.49
N ASP A 8 4.79 0.34 -38.76
CA ASP A 8 3.75 0.15 -39.78
C ASP A 8 2.49 -0.36 -39.09
N LEU A 9 1.47 0.50 -38.97
CA LEU A 9 0.23 0.19 -38.26
C LEU A 9 -0.60 -0.91 -38.95
N THR A 10 -0.34 -1.19 -40.23
CA THR A 10 -1.05 -2.21 -41.02
C THR A 10 -0.53 -3.63 -40.80
N ALA A 11 0.66 -3.79 -40.19
CA ALA A 11 1.33 -5.08 -40.10
C ALA A 11 0.57 -6.16 -39.29
N GLY A 12 -0.48 -5.79 -38.53
CA GLY A 12 -1.37 -6.68 -37.77
C GLY A 12 -0.71 -7.48 -36.63
N THR A 13 0.62 -7.62 -36.65
CA THR A 13 1.47 -8.38 -35.75
C THR A 13 2.72 -7.55 -35.43
N GLY A 14 3.36 -7.82 -34.29
CA GLY A 14 4.48 -7.02 -33.77
C GLY A 14 4.04 -5.79 -32.96
N GLY A 15 4.88 -5.38 -32.02
CA GLY A 15 4.56 -4.36 -31.02
C GLY A 15 3.62 -4.87 -29.90
N HIS A 16 3.16 -3.94 -29.07
CA HIS A 16 2.27 -4.18 -27.93
C HIS A 16 1.04 -3.30 -28.05
N VAL A 17 -0.16 -3.88 -27.88
CA VAL A 17 -1.42 -3.13 -27.91
C VAL A 17 -2.12 -3.34 -26.57
N THR A 18 -2.44 -2.24 -25.90
CA THR A 18 -3.00 -2.28 -24.54
C THR A 18 -3.88 -1.07 -24.29
N GLU A 19 -4.81 -1.18 -23.36
CA GLU A 19 -5.54 0.00 -22.88
C GLU A 19 -4.62 0.95 -22.11
N VAL A 20 -5.00 2.23 -22.11
CA VAL A 20 -4.43 3.24 -21.20
C VAL A 20 -5.40 3.36 -20.04
N THR A 21 -4.94 3.02 -18.84
CA THR A 21 -5.78 2.95 -17.63
C THR A 21 -5.73 4.22 -16.81
N HIS A 22 -4.71 5.07 -17.03
CA HIS A 22 -4.57 6.31 -16.30
C HIS A 22 -3.76 7.35 -17.09
N LEU A 23 -4.08 8.62 -16.86
CA LEU A 23 -3.40 9.78 -17.43
C LEU A 23 -3.03 10.74 -16.30
N VAL A 24 -1.76 11.13 -16.24
CA VAL A 24 -1.24 12.11 -15.28
C VAL A 24 -0.78 13.35 -16.05
N PRO A 25 -1.66 14.35 -16.23
CA PRO A 25 -1.30 15.58 -16.93
C PRO A 25 -0.37 16.44 -16.07
N ARG A 26 0.61 17.06 -16.70
CA ARG A 26 1.48 18.04 -16.06
C ARG A 26 0.79 19.40 -16.04
N ALA A 27 0.82 20.09 -14.90
CA ALA A 27 0.24 21.43 -14.78
C ALA A 27 1.12 22.52 -15.42
N ASP A 28 2.44 22.29 -15.47
CA ASP A 28 3.42 23.28 -15.91
C ASP A 28 3.76 23.20 -17.41
N ARG A 29 3.42 22.10 -18.09
CA ARG A 29 3.76 21.86 -19.49
C ARG A 29 2.81 20.88 -20.18
N ASP A 30 2.72 20.98 -21.50
CA ASP A 30 1.81 20.19 -22.33
C ASP A 30 2.33 18.76 -22.56
N VAL A 31 2.39 17.97 -21.48
CA VAL A 31 2.80 16.56 -21.44
C VAL A 31 1.88 15.80 -20.50
N VAL A 32 1.55 14.56 -20.87
CA VAL A 32 0.80 13.61 -20.04
C VAL A 32 1.58 12.31 -19.93
N LEU A 33 1.67 11.75 -18.72
CA LEU A 33 2.12 10.36 -18.54
C LEU A 33 0.91 9.44 -18.65
N ALA A 34 1.05 8.34 -19.40
CA ALA A 34 -0.01 7.36 -19.60
C ALA A 34 0.39 6.00 -19.02
N ARG A 35 -0.42 5.45 -18.10
CA ARG A 35 -0.24 4.10 -17.56
C ARG A 35 -0.86 3.09 -18.51
N LEU A 36 -0.06 2.11 -18.92
CA LEU A 36 -0.52 0.99 -19.74
C LEU A 36 -1.21 -0.06 -18.85
N ALA A 37 -2.31 -0.65 -19.32
CA ALA A 37 -3.00 -1.73 -18.61
C ALA A 37 -2.11 -2.98 -18.45
N THR A 38 -1.30 -3.27 -19.47
CA THR A 38 -0.31 -4.37 -19.44
C THR A 38 1.06 -3.83 -19.84
N PRO A 39 2.14 -4.26 -19.16
CA PRO A 39 3.49 -3.84 -19.53
C PRO A 39 3.86 -4.23 -20.95
N ALA A 40 4.52 -3.32 -21.68
CA ALA A 40 5.02 -3.56 -23.04
C ALA A 40 6.34 -4.35 -23.03
N THR A 41 6.31 -5.58 -22.53
CA THR A 41 7.52 -6.43 -22.39
C THR A 41 8.19 -6.68 -23.73
N GLY A 42 9.53 -6.71 -23.74
CA GLY A 42 10.33 -6.92 -24.96
C GLY A 42 10.51 -5.68 -25.86
N ILE A 43 9.90 -4.53 -25.53
CA ILE A 43 10.12 -3.27 -26.24
C ILE A 43 10.99 -2.35 -25.37
N ARG A 44 12.20 -2.05 -25.84
CA ARG A 44 13.13 -1.16 -25.12
C ARG A 44 12.64 0.29 -25.19
N PRO A 45 12.37 0.95 -24.05
CA PRO A 45 11.98 2.37 -24.03
C PRO A 45 13.13 3.28 -24.48
N VAL A 46 12.78 4.42 -25.08
CA VAL A 46 13.71 5.53 -25.30
C VAL A 46 13.95 6.24 -23.96
N ALA A 47 15.20 6.48 -23.60
CA ALA A 47 15.54 7.18 -22.36
C ALA A 47 15.13 8.65 -22.43
N LEU A 48 14.66 9.22 -21.33
CA LEU A 48 14.48 10.68 -21.24
C LEU A 48 15.85 11.37 -21.22
N ALA A 49 15.94 12.50 -21.90
CA ALA A 49 17.12 13.35 -21.80
C ALA A 49 17.29 13.89 -20.37
N SER A 50 18.52 13.84 -19.84
CA SER A 50 18.86 14.35 -18.50
C SER A 50 18.90 15.88 -18.41
N GLY A 51 18.89 16.56 -19.55
CA GLY A 51 18.86 18.00 -19.67
C GLY A 51 18.39 18.47 -21.05
N PRO A 52 18.10 19.77 -21.21
CA PRO A 52 17.52 20.29 -22.43
C PRO A 52 18.43 20.13 -23.65
N ALA A 53 17.83 20.22 -24.84
CA ALA A 53 18.57 20.51 -26.06
C ALA A 53 19.08 21.96 -26.04
N ALA A 54 20.19 22.22 -26.75
CA ALA A 54 20.73 23.58 -26.89
C ALA A 54 20.17 24.25 -28.16
N ALA A 55 20.14 25.59 -28.18
CA ALA A 55 19.85 26.31 -29.41
C ALA A 55 20.91 25.97 -30.48
N GLY A 56 20.45 25.67 -31.69
CA GLY A 56 21.30 25.16 -32.78
C GLY A 56 21.42 23.64 -32.86
N ASP A 57 20.98 22.88 -31.84
CA ASP A 57 20.93 21.42 -31.92
C ASP A 57 19.99 20.98 -33.06
N THR A 58 20.32 19.85 -33.69
CA THR A 58 19.43 19.16 -34.63
C THR A 58 18.72 18.02 -33.93
N LEU A 59 17.40 17.97 -34.08
CA LEU A 59 16.50 16.98 -33.50
C LEU A 59 15.75 16.22 -34.61
N LYS A 60 15.25 15.04 -34.26
CA LYS A 60 14.37 14.22 -35.10
C LYS A 60 12.97 14.21 -34.49
N VAL A 61 11.97 14.58 -35.26
CA VAL A 61 10.57 14.45 -34.85
C VAL A 61 9.98 13.27 -35.61
N ALA A 62 9.39 12.33 -34.88
CA ALA A 62 8.73 11.17 -35.47
C ALA A 62 7.22 11.20 -35.21
N GLY A 63 6.42 10.71 -36.15
CA GLY A 63 4.97 10.70 -36.01
C GLY A 63 4.22 9.99 -37.13
N TYR A 64 2.90 10.00 -36.98
CA TYR A 64 1.93 9.41 -37.91
C TYR A 64 0.95 10.48 -38.43
N GLY A 65 1.24 11.76 -38.17
CA GLY A 65 0.44 12.87 -38.66
C GLY A 65 0.49 12.99 -40.17
N ARG A 66 -0.32 13.91 -40.72
CA ARG A 66 -0.41 14.12 -42.16
C ARG A 66 0.96 14.38 -42.79
N THR A 67 1.18 13.91 -44.00
CA THR A 67 2.32 14.37 -44.81
C THR A 67 1.88 15.48 -45.77
N LYS A 68 2.75 15.93 -46.67
CA LYS A 68 2.36 16.85 -47.76
C LYS A 68 1.30 16.26 -48.71
N THR A 69 1.28 14.95 -48.87
CA THR A 69 0.49 14.25 -49.91
C THR A 69 -0.51 13.24 -49.35
N GLN A 70 -0.44 12.92 -48.06
CA GLN A 70 -1.28 11.89 -47.44
C GLN A 70 -2.02 12.42 -46.20
N TRP A 71 -3.34 12.18 -46.17
CA TRP A 71 -4.24 12.63 -45.09
C TRP A 71 -4.21 11.75 -43.82
N VAL A 72 -4.02 10.44 -43.94
CA VAL A 72 -3.84 9.52 -42.80
C VAL A 72 -2.69 8.55 -43.12
N PRO A 73 -1.48 8.81 -42.62
CA PRO A 73 -0.37 7.88 -42.72
C PRO A 73 -0.44 6.72 -41.73
N ASP A 74 -0.31 5.49 -42.24
CA ASP A 74 -0.20 4.29 -41.41
C ASP A 74 1.26 3.90 -41.13
N ARG A 75 2.21 4.70 -41.63
CA ARG A 75 3.65 4.48 -41.45
C ARG A 75 4.30 5.64 -40.72
N LEU A 76 5.13 5.28 -39.74
CA LEU A 76 5.95 6.22 -38.99
C LEU A 76 6.89 6.92 -39.97
N HIS A 77 6.90 8.23 -39.90
CA HIS A 77 7.85 9.06 -40.64
C HIS A 77 8.61 9.95 -39.67
N VAL A 78 9.78 10.41 -40.12
CA VAL A 78 10.72 11.18 -39.31
C VAL A 78 11.20 12.38 -40.12
N ALA A 79 11.18 13.55 -39.49
CA ALA A 79 11.64 14.81 -40.07
C ALA A 79 12.72 15.45 -39.18
N SER A 80 13.57 16.29 -39.79
CA SER A 80 14.70 16.95 -39.11
C SER A 80 14.35 18.39 -38.72
N PHE A 81 14.68 18.78 -37.49
CA PHE A 81 14.39 20.11 -36.96
C PHE A 81 15.59 20.74 -36.26
N GLY A 82 15.82 22.03 -36.46
CA GLY A 82 16.76 22.82 -35.67
C GLY A 82 16.07 23.46 -34.46
N VAL A 83 16.74 23.48 -33.31
CA VAL A 83 16.26 24.17 -32.10
C VAL A 83 16.53 25.67 -32.22
N ASN A 84 15.47 26.48 -32.23
CA ASN A 84 15.59 27.95 -32.31
C ASN A 84 15.37 28.66 -30.96
N SER A 85 14.70 28.04 -29.98
CA SER A 85 14.58 28.59 -28.64
C SER A 85 14.39 27.52 -27.57
N VAL A 86 14.87 27.81 -26.35
CA VAL A 86 14.77 26.92 -25.18
C VAL A 86 14.22 27.74 -24.02
N ASN A 87 13.01 27.40 -23.58
CA ASN A 87 12.37 27.99 -22.41
C ASN A 87 12.28 26.96 -21.28
N GLY A 88 11.87 27.35 -20.08
CA GLY A 88 11.79 26.46 -18.90
C GLY A 88 11.05 25.13 -19.16
N THR A 89 9.96 25.16 -19.93
CA THR A 89 9.11 23.99 -20.19
C THR A 89 8.90 23.65 -21.66
N THR A 90 9.43 24.45 -22.58
CA THR A 90 9.18 24.29 -24.03
C THR A 90 10.43 24.50 -24.87
N LEU A 91 10.45 23.87 -26.05
CA LEU A 91 11.41 24.09 -27.12
C LEU A 91 10.69 24.69 -28.32
N GLY A 92 11.24 25.77 -28.88
CA GLY A 92 10.94 26.17 -30.24
C GLY A 92 11.82 25.38 -31.20
N ILE A 93 11.20 24.75 -32.20
CA ILE A 93 11.90 24.02 -33.26
C ILE A 93 11.44 24.48 -34.64
N THR A 94 12.31 24.44 -35.64
CA THR A 94 12.01 24.79 -37.03
C THR A 94 12.51 23.71 -37.97
N GLY A 95 11.69 23.30 -38.95
CA GLY A 95 12.06 22.24 -39.89
C GLY A 95 13.32 22.59 -40.67
N ALA A 96 14.25 21.64 -40.80
CA ALA A 96 15.52 21.82 -41.48
C ALA A 96 15.36 22.14 -42.97
N THR A 97 14.29 21.64 -43.58
CA THR A 97 13.83 21.98 -44.92
C THR A 97 12.35 22.37 -44.90
N ALA A 98 11.86 23.01 -45.97
CA ALA A 98 10.45 23.35 -46.11
C ALA A 98 9.49 22.13 -46.17
N ALA A 99 10.03 20.91 -46.29
CA ALA A 99 9.26 19.66 -46.24
C ALA A 99 9.28 19.00 -44.85
N ASP A 100 10.16 19.45 -43.95
CA ASP A 100 10.20 18.98 -42.56
C ASP A 100 9.15 19.75 -41.76
N SER A 101 8.05 19.06 -41.42
CA SER A 101 6.87 19.69 -40.81
C SER A 101 6.31 18.80 -39.69
N VAL A 102 5.79 19.44 -38.64
CA VAL A 102 4.92 18.78 -37.65
C VAL A 102 3.49 19.07 -38.08
N CYS A 103 2.71 18.03 -38.37
CA CYS A 103 1.40 18.14 -38.98
C CYS A 103 0.28 17.68 -38.05
N MET A 104 -0.99 17.87 -38.44
CA MET A 104 -2.11 17.31 -37.68
C MET A 104 -1.94 15.79 -37.53
N GLY A 105 -2.02 15.31 -36.29
CA GLY A 105 -1.78 13.91 -35.92
C GLY A 105 -0.36 13.64 -35.38
N ASP A 106 0.57 14.59 -35.47
CA ASP A 106 1.90 14.48 -34.83
C ASP A 106 1.96 15.02 -33.41
N SER A 107 0.88 15.66 -32.91
CA SER A 107 0.79 16.07 -31.51
C SER A 107 0.90 14.85 -30.60
N GLY A 108 1.76 14.91 -29.58
CA GLY A 108 2.12 13.74 -28.78
C GLY A 108 3.30 12.93 -29.34
N GLY A 109 3.77 13.23 -30.55
CA GLY A 109 4.90 12.55 -31.19
C GLY A 109 6.25 12.88 -30.53
N PRO A 110 7.19 11.92 -30.49
CA PRO A 110 8.47 12.12 -29.82
C PRO A 110 9.39 13.08 -30.59
N VAL A 111 10.04 13.97 -29.85
CA VAL A 111 11.15 14.79 -30.31
C VAL A 111 12.44 14.21 -29.73
N LEU A 112 13.28 13.69 -30.62
CA LEU A 112 14.41 12.85 -30.31
C LEU A 112 15.73 13.57 -30.60
N ARG A 113 16.70 13.34 -29.73
CA ARG A 113 18.09 13.74 -29.92
C ARG A 113 18.95 12.50 -30.06
N GLU A 114 19.86 12.52 -31.02
CA GLU A 114 20.86 11.47 -31.20
C GLU A 114 22.24 12.03 -30.86
N ARG A 115 22.95 11.39 -29.94
CA ARG A 115 24.33 11.72 -29.56
C ARG A 115 25.09 10.42 -29.31
N ASP A 116 26.26 10.28 -29.93
CA ASP A 116 27.16 9.12 -29.73
C ASP A 116 26.47 7.75 -29.93
N GLY A 117 25.50 7.68 -30.86
CA GLY A 117 24.71 6.48 -31.14
C GLY A 117 23.60 6.18 -30.12
N ALA A 118 23.43 7.01 -29.10
CA ALA A 118 22.32 6.96 -28.16
C ALA A 118 21.19 7.90 -28.60
N VAL A 119 19.95 7.42 -28.47
CA VAL A 119 18.73 8.19 -28.76
C VAL A 119 18.04 8.53 -27.44
N GLU A 120 17.72 9.81 -27.26
CA GLU A 120 17.06 10.34 -26.07
C GLU A 120 15.81 11.13 -26.44
N LEU A 121 14.76 11.05 -25.62
CA LEU A 121 13.56 11.86 -25.72
C LEU A 121 13.79 13.21 -25.04
N VAL A 122 13.89 14.28 -25.84
CA VAL A 122 14.08 15.66 -25.36
C VAL A 122 12.76 16.43 -25.24
N GLY A 123 11.73 16.00 -25.95
CA GLY A 123 10.41 16.60 -25.86
C GLY A 123 9.32 15.81 -26.56
N VAL A 124 8.10 16.33 -26.46
CA VAL A 124 6.90 15.83 -27.13
C VAL A 124 6.29 16.96 -27.96
N SER A 125 5.99 16.70 -29.22
CA SER A 125 5.37 17.68 -30.12
C SER A 125 4.03 18.16 -29.58
N SER A 126 3.86 19.47 -29.45
CA SER A 126 2.66 20.10 -28.87
C SER A 126 1.90 20.89 -29.94
N ARG A 127 2.49 21.97 -30.46
CA ARG A 127 1.86 22.91 -31.42
C ARG A 127 2.73 23.10 -32.66
N SER A 128 2.12 23.45 -33.79
CA SER A 128 2.84 23.68 -35.07
C SER A 128 2.13 24.69 -35.96
N TRP A 129 2.90 25.39 -36.79
CA TRP A 129 2.39 26.22 -37.89
C TRP A 129 1.92 25.39 -39.10
N GLN A 130 2.31 24.12 -39.18
CA GLN A 130 1.86 23.15 -40.19
C GLN A 130 2.21 23.50 -41.66
N GLY A 131 3.12 24.43 -41.90
CA GLY A 131 3.57 24.71 -43.26
C GLY A 131 4.26 23.50 -43.87
N GLY A 132 3.81 23.07 -45.06
CA GLY A 132 4.25 21.84 -45.72
C GLY A 132 3.31 20.64 -45.55
N CYS A 133 2.28 20.74 -44.72
CA CYS A 133 1.29 19.68 -44.48
C CYS A 133 0.16 19.66 -45.53
N PHE A 134 -0.48 18.51 -45.73
CA PHE A 134 -1.60 18.34 -46.67
C PHE A 134 -2.72 19.38 -46.43
N GLY A 135 -3.05 20.14 -47.48
CA GLY A 135 -4.15 21.09 -47.46
C GLY A 135 -3.90 22.35 -46.62
N VAL A 136 -2.64 22.64 -46.25
CA VAL A 136 -2.27 23.85 -45.49
C VAL A 136 -1.51 24.82 -46.40
N GLU A 137 -1.99 26.06 -46.49
CA GLU A 137 -1.37 27.15 -47.28
C GLU A 137 -0.31 27.94 -46.51
N GLU A 138 -0.27 27.82 -45.18
CA GLU A 138 0.78 28.41 -44.34
C GLU A 138 2.17 27.90 -44.80
N THR A 139 3.17 28.79 -44.77
CA THR A 139 4.53 28.45 -45.23
C THR A 139 5.51 28.27 -44.09
N ARG A 140 5.20 28.77 -42.89
CA ARG A 140 6.01 28.57 -41.70
C ARG A 140 5.93 27.11 -41.25
N ASN A 141 7.08 26.47 -41.11
CA ASN A 141 7.23 25.07 -40.65
C ASN A 141 7.79 24.99 -39.22
N GLY A 142 7.64 26.06 -38.42
CA GLY A 142 8.00 26.06 -37.01
C GLY A 142 7.02 25.28 -36.15
N ALA A 143 7.51 24.69 -35.06
CA ALA A 143 6.72 23.97 -34.07
C ALA A 143 7.23 24.23 -32.64
N VAL A 144 6.40 23.86 -31.66
CA VAL A 144 6.70 23.91 -30.23
C VAL A 144 6.58 22.50 -29.68
N ALA A 145 7.63 22.06 -28.99
CA ALA A 145 7.64 20.82 -28.23
C ALA A 145 7.65 21.12 -26.73
N ALA A 146 6.91 20.33 -25.96
CA ALA A 146 7.00 20.36 -24.50
C ALA A 146 8.20 19.52 -24.04
N ARG A 147 9.01 20.08 -23.14
CA ARG A 147 10.26 19.46 -22.66
C ARG A 147 9.99 18.27 -21.75
N THR A 148 10.72 17.17 -21.96
CA THR A 148 10.62 15.96 -21.14
C THR A 148 11.71 15.83 -20.09
N ASP A 149 12.76 16.64 -20.15
CA ASP A 149 13.81 16.63 -19.12
C ASP A 149 13.26 17.07 -17.76
N GLY A 150 13.75 16.41 -16.70
CA GLY A 150 13.27 16.60 -15.34
C GLY A 150 11.93 15.94 -15.01
N ILE A 151 11.26 15.30 -15.97
CA ILE A 151 10.07 14.50 -15.65
C ILE A 151 10.52 13.20 -14.99
N ALA A 152 10.19 13.02 -13.72
CA ALA A 152 10.23 11.71 -13.10
C ALA A 152 9.11 10.84 -13.70
N VAL A 153 9.46 9.64 -14.15
CA VAL A 153 8.51 8.72 -14.78
C VAL A 153 8.32 7.52 -13.88
N GLY A 154 7.05 7.16 -13.66
CA GLY A 154 6.66 6.05 -12.83
C GLY A 154 6.43 6.45 -11.38
N ASP A 155 6.62 5.46 -10.52
CA ASP A 155 6.28 5.44 -9.11
C ASP A 155 7.50 5.56 -8.20
N ARG A 156 8.72 5.66 -8.76
CA ARG A 156 9.95 5.49 -8.00
C ARG A 156 11.00 6.57 -8.23
N LEU A 157 11.71 6.94 -7.17
CA LEU A 157 13.02 7.59 -7.23
C LEU A 157 14.13 6.63 -6.79
N THR A 158 15.26 6.69 -7.49
CA THR A 158 16.53 6.07 -7.07
C THR A 158 17.47 7.11 -6.50
N ALA A 159 18.50 6.65 -5.79
CA ALA A 159 19.56 7.49 -5.23
C ALA A 159 20.03 8.60 -6.20
N GLY A 160 20.05 9.85 -5.71
CA GLY A 160 20.46 11.05 -6.43
C GLY A 160 19.37 11.69 -7.30
N GLN A 161 18.17 11.10 -7.36
CA GLN A 161 17.04 11.72 -8.05
C GLN A 161 16.26 12.65 -7.12
N ARG A 162 15.56 13.62 -7.70
CA ARG A 162 14.76 14.60 -6.97
C ARG A 162 13.51 14.98 -7.73
N LEU A 163 12.49 15.42 -7.00
CA LEU A 163 11.35 16.17 -7.50
C LEU A 163 11.56 17.64 -7.23
N ARG A 164 11.58 18.45 -8.29
CA ARG A 164 11.50 19.90 -8.21
C ARG A 164 10.08 20.34 -7.92
N SER A 165 9.94 21.61 -7.55
CA SER A 165 8.63 22.24 -7.43
C SER A 165 7.76 22.03 -8.69
N GLY A 166 6.57 21.50 -8.48
CA GLY A 166 5.60 21.06 -9.49
C GLY A 166 5.81 19.64 -10.02
N GLU A 167 6.94 18.96 -9.76
CA GLU A 167 7.21 17.60 -10.24
C GLU A 167 6.46 16.53 -9.41
N THR A 168 6.14 15.42 -10.07
CA THR A 168 5.24 14.38 -9.55
C THR A 168 5.76 12.99 -9.87
N LEU A 169 5.68 12.06 -8.91
CA LEU A 169 5.63 10.61 -9.15
C LEU A 169 4.18 10.15 -9.12
N ALA A 170 3.87 9.06 -9.82
CA ALA A 170 2.53 8.51 -9.85
C ALA A 170 2.53 6.99 -9.79
N SER A 171 1.63 6.44 -8.99
CA SER A 171 1.13 5.07 -9.09
C SER A 171 -0.27 5.07 -9.73
N GLY A 172 -0.90 3.91 -9.85
CA GLY A 172 -2.30 3.79 -10.28
C GLY A 172 -3.29 4.41 -9.29
N SER A 173 -2.97 4.45 -7.99
CA SER A 173 -3.87 4.95 -6.93
C SER A 173 -3.51 6.31 -6.33
N ALA A 174 -2.29 6.81 -6.53
CA ALA A 174 -1.86 8.06 -5.92
C ALA A 174 -0.79 8.80 -6.72
N THR A 175 -0.57 10.06 -6.34
CA THR A 175 0.52 10.90 -6.83
C THR A 175 1.31 11.47 -5.66
N LEU A 176 2.64 11.43 -5.73
CA LEU A 176 3.53 12.19 -4.86
C LEU A 176 3.94 13.46 -5.60
N THR A 177 3.53 14.63 -5.12
CA THR A 177 3.84 15.90 -5.77
C THR A 177 4.60 16.81 -4.85
N MET A 178 5.74 17.34 -5.32
CA MET A 178 6.40 18.47 -4.67
C MET A 178 5.67 19.74 -5.10
N ARG A 179 4.76 20.26 -4.29
CA ARG A 179 3.87 21.37 -4.69
C ARG A 179 4.61 22.69 -4.83
N ALA A 180 3.98 23.63 -5.53
CA ALA A 180 4.51 24.98 -5.76
C ALA A 180 4.75 25.78 -4.46
N ASP A 181 3.96 25.49 -3.43
CA ASP A 181 4.05 26.08 -2.10
C ASP A 181 5.21 25.53 -1.24
N GLY A 182 5.96 24.54 -1.75
CA GLY A 182 7.07 23.91 -1.05
C GLY A 182 6.68 22.70 -0.19
N ASN A 183 5.44 22.21 -0.30
CA ASN A 183 4.98 21.05 0.44
C ASN A 183 5.07 19.77 -0.41
N LEU A 184 5.66 18.70 0.12
CA LEU A 184 5.67 17.39 -0.54
C LEU A 184 4.45 16.59 -0.07
N VAL A 185 3.59 16.18 -1.01
CA VAL A 185 2.27 15.65 -0.68
C VAL A 185 1.95 14.38 -1.47
N VAL A 186 1.51 13.34 -0.75
CA VAL A 186 0.85 12.16 -1.35
C VAL A 186 -0.64 12.45 -1.46
N THR A 187 -1.18 12.39 -2.67
CA THR A 187 -2.60 12.62 -2.95
C THR A 187 -3.17 11.39 -3.66
N SER A 188 -4.24 10.83 -3.11
CA SER A 188 -5.00 9.75 -3.75
C SER A 188 -5.57 10.17 -5.10
N ARG A 189 -5.96 9.18 -5.91
CA ARG A 189 -6.69 9.38 -7.17
C ARG A 189 -7.99 10.16 -6.98
N ALA A 190 -8.67 9.98 -5.85
CA ALA A 190 -9.89 10.72 -5.50
C ALA A 190 -9.62 12.19 -5.12
N GLY A 191 -8.36 12.64 -5.13
CA GLY A 191 -7.96 14.01 -4.79
C GLY A 191 -7.79 14.28 -3.30
N LYS A 192 -7.98 13.26 -2.44
CA LYS A 192 -7.74 13.36 -1.00
C LYS A 192 -6.24 13.34 -0.72
N VAL A 193 -5.75 14.30 0.07
CA VAL A 193 -4.39 14.28 0.62
C VAL A 193 -4.28 13.15 1.64
N LEU A 194 -3.40 12.19 1.37
CA LEU A 194 -3.15 11.04 2.25
C LEU A 194 -2.05 11.35 3.27
N TRP A 195 -1.01 12.06 2.84
CA TRP A 195 0.14 12.44 3.67
C TRP A 195 0.83 13.70 3.15
N SER A 196 1.50 14.45 4.02
CA SER A 196 2.17 15.71 3.71
C SER A 196 3.37 15.96 4.63
N THR A 197 4.46 16.53 4.11
CA THR A 197 5.62 16.96 4.92
C THR A 197 5.34 18.16 5.81
N GLY A 198 4.29 18.94 5.50
CA GLY A 198 3.94 20.14 6.28
C GLY A 198 4.85 21.33 6.00
N THR A 199 5.62 21.29 4.91
CA THR A 199 6.65 22.30 4.58
C THR A 199 6.12 23.45 3.72
N ALA A 200 4.81 23.65 3.69
CA ALA A 200 4.17 24.73 2.93
C ALA A 200 4.68 26.12 3.36
N GLY A 201 4.78 27.05 2.40
CA GLY A 201 5.36 28.39 2.58
C GLY A 201 6.80 28.51 2.08
N ASN A 202 7.43 27.41 1.66
CA ASN A 202 8.80 27.35 1.15
C ASN A 202 8.82 27.20 -0.38
N ALA A 203 8.28 28.20 -1.09
CA ALA A 203 8.16 28.15 -2.54
C ALA A 203 9.50 27.85 -3.23
N GLY A 204 9.48 26.94 -4.20
CA GLY A 204 10.69 26.49 -4.91
C GLY A 204 11.48 25.39 -4.20
N ALA A 205 11.05 24.92 -3.02
CA ALA A 205 11.63 23.76 -2.36
C ALA A 205 11.63 22.51 -3.27
N THR A 206 12.56 21.60 -3.00
CA THR A 206 12.71 20.33 -3.74
C THR A 206 12.71 19.14 -2.80
N ALA A 207 12.25 17.99 -3.27
CA ALA A 207 12.34 16.71 -2.56
C ALA A 207 13.41 15.85 -3.22
N GLU A 208 14.50 15.56 -2.51
CA GLU A 208 15.64 14.80 -2.98
C GLU A 208 15.69 13.44 -2.29
N PHE A 209 15.92 12.38 -3.06
CA PHE A 209 16.22 11.07 -2.53
C PHE A 209 17.73 10.84 -2.62
N GLY A 210 18.40 11.03 -1.48
CA GLY A 210 19.86 11.03 -1.37
C GLY A 210 20.50 9.68 -1.67
N ALA A 211 21.84 9.66 -1.83
CA ALA A 211 22.60 8.43 -2.02
C ALA A 211 22.63 7.52 -0.77
N ASP A 212 22.33 8.10 0.39
CA ASP A 212 22.10 7.45 1.68
C ASP A 212 20.66 6.91 1.83
N SER A 213 19.86 6.96 0.76
CA SER A 213 18.44 6.59 0.73
C SER A 213 17.56 7.41 1.66
N ASN A 214 18.00 8.61 2.04
CA ASN A 214 17.17 9.53 2.81
C ASN A 214 16.33 10.40 1.87
N LEU A 215 15.01 10.40 2.05
CA LEU A 215 14.13 11.38 1.41
C LEU A 215 14.20 12.68 2.21
N VAL A 216 14.65 13.75 1.57
CA VAL A 216 14.85 15.07 2.17
C VAL A 216 14.09 16.13 1.38
N VAL A 217 13.31 16.96 2.07
CA VAL A 217 12.79 18.20 1.49
C VAL A 217 13.73 19.34 1.88
N CYS A 218 14.29 20.00 0.88
CA CYS A 218 15.21 21.13 1.06
C CYS A 218 14.58 22.43 0.56
N ASP A 219 15.02 23.55 1.12
CA ASP A 219 14.68 24.89 0.62
C ASP A 219 15.12 25.10 -0.83
N ALA A 220 14.66 26.20 -1.45
CA ALA A 220 14.95 26.49 -2.86
C ALA A 220 16.46 26.67 -3.16
N ALA A 221 17.25 27.04 -2.14
CA ALA A 221 18.70 27.18 -2.26
C ALA A 221 19.45 25.85 -2.10
N GLY A 222 18.79 24.79 -1.60
CA GLY A 222 19.43 23.52 -1.25
C GLY A 222 20.33 23.60 -0.02
N THR A 223 20.15 24.61 0.82
CA THR A 223 21.00 24.90 1.99
C THR A 223 20.37 24.47 3.31
N ALA A 224 19.04 24.42 3.40
CA ALA A 224 18.33 24.05 4.61
C ALA A 224 17.44 22.83 4.38
N THR A 225 17.56 21.83 5.25
CA THR A 225 16.62 20.70 5.35
C THR A 225 15.35 21.17 6.06
N LEU A 226 14.23 21.12 5.35
CA LEU A 226 12.90 21.45 5.88
C LEU A 226 12.21 20.22 6.50
N TRP A 227 12.45 19.04 5.92
CA TRP A 227 11.93 17.76 6.41
C TRP A 227 12.84 16.62 5.93
N GLN A 228 12.89 15.50 6.65
CA GLN A 228 13.56 14.27 6.18
C GLN A 228 12.94 13.00 6.75
N SER A 229 13.09 11.89 6.03
CA SER A 229 12.63 10.55 6.45
C SER A 229 13.47 9.95 7.58
N GLY A 230 14.71 10.41 7.76
CA GLY A 230 15.61 9.92 8.83
C GLY A 230 16.18 8.52 8.58
N THR A 231 16.09 8.04 7.35
CA THR A 231 16.62 6.72 6.92
C THR A 231 18.10 6.80 6.59
N GLY A 232 18.77 5.64 6.53
CA GLY A 232 20.20 5.56 6.25
C GLY A 232 20.63 4.17 5.77
N ALA A 233 20.68 3.99 4.45
CA ALA A 233 21.24 2.80 3.80
C ALA A 233 21.62 3.13 2.35
N ALA A 234 22.78 2.70 1.86
CA ALA A 234 23.17 3.00 0.48
C ALA A 234 22.42 2.12 -0.54
N GLY A 235 22.03 2.68 -1.68
CA GLY A 235 21.51 1.92 -2.82
C GLY A 235 20.03 1.54 -2.75
N GLY A 236 19.26 2.23 -1.91
CA GLY A 236 17.82 2.04 -1.78
C GLY A 236 16.99 2.75 -2.86
N SER A 237 15.67 2.76 -2.66
CA SER A 237 14.72 3.43 -3.53
C SER A 237 13.52 3.99 -2.76
N LEU A 238 12.96 5.09 -3.24
CA LEU A 238 11.68 5.62 -2.79
C LEU A 238 10.60 5.17 -3.76
N VAL A 239 9.58 4.44 -3.30
CA VAL A 239 8.51 3.86 -4.13
C VAL A 239 7.16 4.34 -3.62
N LEU A 240 6.34 4.91 -4.51
CA LEU A 240 4.93 5.18 -4.26
C LEU A 240 4.12 3.95 -4.69
N GLN A 241 3.70 3.14 -3.73
CA GLN A 241 2.97 1.90 -3.98
C GLN A 241 1.57 2.15 -4.55
N GLU A 242 0.99 1.09 -5.12
CA GLU A 242 -0.36 1.07 -5.70
C GLU A 242 -1.48 1.20 -4.67
N ARG A 243 -1.19 1.29 -3.36
CA ARG A 243 -2.16 1.65 -2.31
C ARG A 243 -2.00 3.07 -1.77
N GLY A 244 -1.24 3.91 -2.47
CA GLY A 244 -0.97 5.29 -2.06
C GLY A 244 -0.04 5.40 -0.86
N ASN A 245 0.76 4.36 -0.60
CA ASN A 245 1.77 4.33 0.44
C ASN A 245 3.15 4.64 -0.14
N LEU A 246 3.83 5.63 0.42
CA LEU A 246 5.17 6.03 -0.01
C LEU A 246 6.19 5.37 0.91
N VAL A 247 7.09 4.58 0.33
CA VAL A 247 8.02 3.72 1.04
C VAL A 247 9.44 4.00 0.63
N VAL A 248 10.35 4.14 1.59
CA VAL A 248 11.79 4.05 1.37
C VAL A 248 12.20 2.61 1.61
N ARG A 249 12.83 1.96 0.63
CA ARG A 249 13.42 0.62 0.75
C ARG A 249 14.93 0.67 0.65
N ASP A 250 15.63 -0.21 1.35
CA ASP A 250 17.07 -0.44 1.18
C ASP A 250 17.39 -1.23 -0.10
N ALA A 251 18.66 -1.54 -0.33
CA ALA A 251 19.11 -2.29 -1.50
C ALA A 251 18.66 -3.76 -1.49
N GLN A 252 18.27 -4.29 -0.33
CA GLN A 252 17.76 -5.65 -0.13
C GLN A 252 16.23 -5.71 -0.25
N GLY A 253 15.56 -4.55 -0.34
CA GLY A 253 14.11 -4.42 -0.45
C GLY A 253 13.40 -4.23 0.89
N HIS A 254 14.12 -4.21 2.02
CA HIS A 254 13.50 -3.95 3.33
C HIS A 254 13.03 -2.50 3.42
N THR A 255 11.82 -2.30 3.92
CA THR A 255 11.30 -0.98 4.22
C THR A 255 12.12 -0.34 5.33
N GLN A 256 12.57 0.89 5.10
CA GLN A 256 13.29 1.71 6.06
C GLN A 256 12.38 2.80 6.64
N TRP A 257 11.38 3.23 5.86
CA TRP A 257 10.40 4.23 6.26
C TRP A 257 9.17 4.15 5.35
N THR A 258 8.01 4.52 5.88
CA THR A 258 6.73 4.46 5.18
C THR A 258 5.81 5.61 5.62
N THR A 259 4.94 6.08 4.73
CA THR A 259 3.89 7.04 5.10
C THR A 259 2.72 6.42 5.85
N GLY A 260 2.62 5.09 5.91
CA GLY A 260 1.52 4.39 6.58
C GLY A 260 0.14 4.69 5.96
N THR A 261 0.10 5.09 4.70
CA THR A 261 -1.14 5.58 4.05
C THR A 261 -1.90 4.52 3.27
N ALA A 262 -1.45 3.26 3.34
CA ALA A 262 -2.11 2.15 2.67
C ALA A 262 -3.54 1.97 3.22
N VAL A 263 -4.52 2.03 2.32
CA VAL A 263 -5.92 1.76 2.66
C VAL A 263 -6.17 0.27 2.48
N ARG A 264 -6.58 -0.43 3.55
CA ARG A 264 -7.01 -1.83 3.47
C ARG A 264 -8.51 -1.90 3.13
N ASN A 265 -8.90 -2.96 2.41
CA ASN A 265 -10.29 -3.25 2.06
C ASN A 265 -11.00 -2.14 1.25
N ASP A 266 -10.30 -1.46 0.35
CA ASP A 266 -10.94 -0.59 -0.66
C ASP A 266 -11.39 -1.44 -1.86
N PHE A 267 -12.69 -1.71 -2.00
CA PHE A 267 -13.19 -2.56 -3.08
C PHE A 267 -13.69 -1.75 -4.29
N ASP A 268 -13.76 -0.41 -4.20
CA ASP A 268 -14.27 0.43 -5.29
C ASP A 268 -13.30 1.51 -5.79
N GLY A 269 -12.06 1.48 -5.32
CA GLY A 269 -10.98 2.35 -5.77
C GLY A 269 -11.17 3.82 -5.38
N ASP A 270 -12.04 4.09 -4.40
CA ASP A 270 -12.27 5.44 -3.91
C ASP A 270 -11.23 5.89 -2.87
N THR A 271 -10.27 5.01 -2.54
CA THR A 271 -9.22 5.17 -1.54
C THR A 271 -9.74 5.37 -0.12
N ARG A 272 -10.86 4.73 0.19
CA ARG A 272 -11.40 4.58 1.54
C ARG A 272 -11.62 3.10 1.84
N ALA A 273 -11.52 2.76 3.11
CA ALA A 273 -11.81 1.41 3.54
C ALA A 273 -13.32 1.16 3.44
N ASP A 274 -13.67 0.00 2.92
CA ASP A 274 -15.04 -0.49 2.80
C ASP A 274 -15.29 -1.67 3.73
N MET A 275 -16.56 -2.05 3.80
CA MET A 275 -16.96 -3.32 4.40
C MET A 275 -17.53 -4.25 3.33
N LEU A 276 -17.16 -5.53 3.40
CA LEU A 276 -17.73 -6.58 2.56
C LEU A 276 -18.53 -7.55 3.42
N GLY A 277 -19.78 -7.79 3.01
CA GLY A 277 -20.65 -8.81 3.59
C GLY A 277 -20.78 -9.99 2.64
N TRP A 278 -20.60 -11.20 3.15
CA TRP A 278 -20.97 -12.44 2.45
C TRP A 278 -22.33 -12.90 2.94
N TYR A 279 -23.32 -12.93 2.05
CA TYR A 279 -24.69 -13.33 2.38
C TYR A 279 -25.06 -14.61 1.66
N ASP A 280 -25.52 -15.60 2.40
CA ASP A 280 -26.04 -16.87 1.88
C ASP A 280 -27.58 -16.80 1.84
N TYR A 281 -28.16 -16.96 0.65
CA TYR A 281 -29.59 -16.98 0.43
C TYR A 281 -30.16 -18.38 0.59
N ALA A 282 -31.39 -18.46 1.12
CA ALA A 282 -32.12 -19.72 1.25
C ALA A 282 -32.37 -20.47 -0.08
N ASP A 283 -32.20 -19.80 -1.24
CA ASP A 283 -32.28 -20.42 -2.57
C ASP A 283 -30.93 -21.01 -3.05
N GLY A 284 -29.91 -20.99 -2.19
CA GLY A 284 -28.59 -21.54 -2.42
C GLY A 284 -27.64 -20.63 -3.19
N ARG A 285 -28.04 -19.39 -3.49
CA ARG A 285 -27.12 -18.36 -4.04
C ARG A 285 -26.39 -17.68 -2.89
N ASP A 286 -25.18 -17.23 -3.18
CA ASP A 286 -24.38 -16.41 -2.26
C ASP A 286 -24.15 -15.04 -2.88
N MET A 287 -23.92 -14.04 -2.05
CA MET A 287 -23.77 -12.67 -2.48
C MET A 287 -22.66 -11.95 -1.72
N LEU A 288 -21.79 -11.30 -2.48
CA LEU A 288 -20.86 -10.30 -1.98
C LEU A 288 -21.53 -8.93 -2.01
N TYR A 289 -21.84 -8.39 -0.85
CA TYR A 289 -22.34 -7.02 -0.67
C TYR A 289 -21.23 -6.10 -0.22
N ARG A 290 -20.97 -5.05 -0.98
CA ARG A 290 -20.03 -3.99 -0.59
C ARG A 290 -20.79 -2.83 0.05
N PHE A 291 -20.34 -2.40 1.22
CA PHE A 291 -20.82 -1.21 1.92
C PHE A 291 -19.70 -0.18 1.88
N GLY A 292 -19.88 0.87 1.09
CA GLY A 292 -18.83 1.83 0.82
C GLY A 292 -18.60 2.83 1.91
N GLY A 293 -17.33 3.11 2.22
CA GLY A 293 -16.98 4.25 3.05
C GLY A 293 -17.35 5.59 2.38
N SER A 294 -17.57 6.64 3.17
CA SER A 294 -17.72 8.01 2.66
C SER A 294 -16.80 8.97 3.40
N ASP A 295 -16.64 10.18 2.88
CA ASP A 295 -15.91 11.28 3.52
C ASP A 295 -16.48 11.71 4.87
N THR A 296 -17.78 11.48 5.09
CA THR A 296 -18.45 11.71 6.39
C THR A 296 -18.28 10.56 7.38
N GLY A 297 -17.70 9.43 6.96
CA GLY A 297 -17.64 8.19 7.74
C GLY A 297 -18.94 7.38 7.73
N ALA A 298 -19.98 7.82 7.02
CA ALA A 298 -21.18 7.03 6.78
C ALA A 298 -20.92 5.91 5.76
N LEU A 299 -21.65 4.80 5.88
CA LEU A 299 -21.66 3.74 4.87
C LEU A 299 -22.68 4.03 3.78
N ALA A 300 -22.31 3.82 2.52
CA ALA A 300 -23.20 3.86 1.38
C ALA A 300 -24.20 2.69 1.39
N PHE A 301 -25.30 2.84 0.64
CA PHE A 301 -26.22 1.72 0.40
C PHE A 301 -25.45 0.52 -0.19
N PRO A 302 -25.75 -0.72 0.25
CA PRO A 302 -24.99 -1.88 -0.18
C PRO A 302 -25.09 -2.07 -1.69
N LEU A 303 -23.94 -2.14 -2.34
CA LEU A 303 -23.82 -2.48 -3.74
C LEU A 303 -23.69 -4.00 -3.87
N ALA A 304 -24.45 -4.54 -4.81
CA ALA A 304 -24.41 -5.94 -5.21
C ALA A 304 -23.11 -6.22 -6.01
N GLY A 305 -22.06 -6.70 -5.33
CA GLY A 305 -20.73 -6.85 -5.92
C GLY A 305 -20.59 -8.10 -6.80
N TYR A 306 -21.08 -9.25 -6.33
CA TYR A 306 -21.13 -10.50 -7.10
C TYR A 306 -22.19 -11.45 -6.54
N THR A 307 -22.97 -12.08 -7.43
CA THR A 307 -23.95 -13.13 -7.09
C THR A 307 -23.45 -14.47 -7.60
N SER A 308 -23.29 -15.46 -6.72
CA SER A 308 -22.94 -16.82 -7.11
C SER A 308 -24.16 -17.57 -7.69
N PRO A 309 -23.96 -18.50 -8.63
CA PRO A 309 -25.02 -19.43 -9.02
C PRO A 309 -25.48 -20.30 -7.84
N ALA A 310 -26.76 -20.67 -7.84
CA ALA A 310 -27.32 -21.51 -6.78
C ALA A 310 -26.58 -22.85 -6.64
N GLY A 311 -26.17 -23.19 -5.41
CA GLY A 311 -25.45 -24.43 -5.08
C GLY A 311 -23.98 -24.45 -5.50
N SER A 312 -23.43 -23.33 -5.99
CA SER A 312 -22.03 -23.25 -6.42
C SER A 312 -21.04 -23.18 -5.26
N VAL A 313 -21.47 -22.64 -4.12
CA VAL A 313 -20.68 -22.51 -2.89
C VAL A 313 -21.54 -22.99 -1.72
N ASP A 314 -20.91 -23.66 -0.76
CA ASP A 314 -21.51 -23.97 0.54
C ASP A 314 -20.80 -23.12 1.59
N HIS A 315 -21.52 -22.16 2.18
CA HIS A 315 -20.97 -21.19 3.13
C HIS A 315 -20.32 -21.85 4.36
N ALA A 316 -20.72 -23.07 4.70
CA ALA A 316 -20.17 -23.84 5.83
C ALA A 316 -18.82 -24.48 5.50
N ARG A 317 -18.39 -24.47 4.22
CA ARG A 317 -17.18 -25.14 3.72
C ARG A 317 -16.19 -24.18 3.07
N VAL A 318 -16.31 -22.90 3.38
CA VAL A 318 -15.41 -21.84 2.91
C VAL A 318 -14.65 -21.18 4.05
N LYS A 319 -13.36 -20.93 3.80
CA LYS A 319 -12.58 -19.94 4.55
C LYS A 319 -12.31 -18.77 3.62
N LYS A 320 -12.33 -17.54 4.15
CA LYS A 320 -12.33 -16.31 3.37
C LYS A 320 -11.24 -15.38 3.88
N VAL A 321 -10.57 -14.70 2.95
CA VAL A 321 -9.62 -13.62 3.22
C VAL A 321 -9.80 -12.53 2.16
N SER A 322 -9.45 -11.30 2.50
CA SER A 322 -9.38 -10.19 1.54
C SER A 322 -7.97 -9.62 1.50
N GLY A 323 -7.60 -9.07 0.36
CA GLY A 323 -6.29 -8.48 0.12
C GLY A 323 -6.16 -8.04 -1.33
N ASP A 324 -5.22 -7.15 -1.63
CA ASP A 324 -4.93 -6.74 -3.02
C ASP A 324 -4.02 -7.80 -3.65
N PHE A 325 -4.65 -8.82 -4.23
CA PHE A 325 -3.94 -9.99 -4.74
C PHE A 325 -3.37 -9.73 -6.15
N ASN A 326 -3.85 -8.71 -6.87
CA ASN A 326 -3.37 -8.39 -8.22
C ASN A 326 -2.42 -7.18 -8.26
N GLY A 327 -2.31 -6.41 -7.18
CA GLY A 327 -1.45 -5.23 -7.03
C GLY A 327 -2.03 -3.99 -7.70
N ASP A 328 -3.34 -3.90 -7.87
CA ASP A 328 -4.01 -2.76 -8.53
C ASP A 328 -4.47 -1.66 -7.57
N GLY A 329 -4.24 -1.85 -6.26
CA GLY A 329 -4.62 -0.93 -5.21
C GLY A 329 -5.98 -1.20 -4.59
N ASN A 330 -6.82 -2.01 -5.24
CA ASN A 330 -8.11 -2.42 -4.71
C ASN A 330 -7.97 -3.75 -3.97
N ALA A 331 -8.75 -3.93 -2.92
CA ALA A 331 -8.87 -5.22 -2.28
C ALA A 331 -9.67 -6.18 -3.17
N ASP A 332 -9.21 -7.42 -3.20
CA ASP A 332 -9.84 -8.59 -3.79
C ASP A 332 -10.32 -9.53 -2.67
N VAL A 333 -10.95 -10.64 -3.07
CA VAL A 333 -11.36 -11.71 -2.15
C VAL A 333 -10.82 -13.04 -2.63
N ALA A 334 -10.28 -13.84 -1.70
CA ALA A 334 -9.96 -15.24 -1.95
C ALA A 334 -10.73 -16.14 -0.99
N ILE A 335 -11.23 -17.26 -1.50
CA ILE A 335 -11.87 -18.29 -0.70
C ILE A 335 -11.20 -19.63 -0.90
N MET A 336 -10.94 -20.34 0.20
CA MET A 336 -10.60 -21.76 0.16
C MET A 336 -11.87 -22.57 0.38
N TYR A 337 -12.29 -23.30 -0.65
CA TYR A 337 -13.51 -24.08 -0.66
C TYR A 337 -13.22 -25.58 -0.70
N GLY A 338 -13.82 -26.33 0.22
CA GLY A 338 -13.77 -27.79 0.23
C GLY A 338 -14.98 -28.43 -0.43
N TYR A 339 -14.76 -29.32 -1.40
CA TYR A 339 -15.80 -30.03 -2.15
C TYR A 339 -16.16 -31.37 -1.51
N ALA A 340 -17.37 -31.86 -1.79
CA ALA A 340 -17.88 -33.12 -1.21
C ALA A 340 -17.03 -34.35 -1.57
N ASP A 341 -16.32 -34.31 -2.70
CA ASP A 341 -15.37 -35.34 -3.12
C ASP A 341 -14.03 -35.29 -2.34
N GLY A 342 -13.85 -34.31 -1.45
CA GLY A 342 -12.63 -34.11 -0.68
C GLY A 342 -11.58 -33.23 -1.36
N SER A 343 -11.82 -32.80 -2.60
CA SER A 343 -10.95 -31.82 -3.27
C SER A 343 -11.08 -30.43 -2.64
N VAL A 344 -10.05 -29.60 -2.81
CA VAL A 344 -10.03 -28.22 -2.32
C VAL A 344 -9.65 -27.30 -3.47
N ARG A 345 -10.27 -26.12 -3.54
CA ARG A 345 -9.84 -25.05 -4.46
C ARG A 345 -9.71 -23.73 -3.73
N MET A 346 -8.73 -22.94 -4.16
CA MET A 346 -8.71 -21.50 -3.92
C MET A 346 -9.41 -20.83 -5.09
N TRP A 347 -10.42 -20.02 -4.82
CA TRP A 347 -11.09 -19.17 -5.81
C TRP A 347 -10.77 -17.71 -5.51
N THR A 348 -10.41 -16.94 -6.53
CA THR A 348 -10.18 -15.49 -6.40
C THR A 348 -11.31 -14.72 -7.09
N TYR A 349 -11.83 -13.70 -6.42
CA TYR A 349 -12.75 -12.70 -6.90
C TYR A 349 -11.99 -11.38 -6.99
N VAL A 350 -11.57 -11.02 -8.21
CA VAL A 350 -10.82 -9.79 -8.46
C VAL A 350 -11.78 -8.61 -8.53
N SER A 351 -11.50 -7.54 -7.76
CA SER A 351 -12.28 -6.31 -7.82
C SER A 351 -12.10 -5.62 -9.16
N GLN A 352 -13.16 -4.95 -9.63
CA GLN A 352 -13.11 -4.11 -10.82
C GLN A 352 -12.84 -2.63 -10.49
N GLY A 353 -12.56 -2.30 -9.22
CA GLY A 353 -12.34 -0.92 -8.78
C GLY A 353 -13.59 -0.05 -8.91
N ASN A 354 -14.77 -0.66 -8.74
CA ASN A 354 -16.06 0.03 -8.73
C ASN A 354 -17.07 -0.63 -7.76
N GLY A 355 -16.58 -1.49 -6.85
CA GLY A 355 -17.37 -2.24 -5.89
C GLY A 355 -17.97 -3.55 -6.43
N THR A 356 -17.78 -3.85 -7.72
CA THR A 356 -18.14 -5.15 -8.32
C THR A 356 -16.92 -6.04 -8.52
N PHE A 357 -17.14 -7.35 -8.60
CA PHE A 357 -16.08 -8.34 -8.81
C PHE A 357 -16.22 -9.01 -10.18
N ALA A 358 -15.09 -9.36 -10.79
CA ALA A 358 -15.07 -10.21 -11.97
C ALA A 358 -15.62 -11.61 -11.63
N ALA A 359 -15.96 -12.39 -12.67
CA ALA A 359 -16.30 -13.80 -12.46
C ALA A 359 -15.12 -14.52 -11.78
N PRO A 360 -15.35 -15.25 -10.68
CA PRO A 360 -14.28 -15.88 -9.94
C PRO A 360 -13.64 -17.00 -10.76
N PHE A 361 -12.34 -17.18 -10.57
CA PHE A 361 -11.58 -18.25 -11.20
C PHE A 361 -10.85 -19.07 -10.14
N ALA A 362 -10.60 -20.34 -10.45
CA ALA A 362 -9.85 -21.23 -9.57
C ALA A 362 -8.35 -20.87 -9.67
N SER A 363 -7.85 -20.14 -8.68
CA SER A 363 -6.45 -19.71 -8.61
C SER A 363 -5.51 -20.84 -8.17
N TRP A 364 -6.04 -21.84 -7.44
CA TRP A 364 -5.30 -23.05 -7.09
C TRP A 364 -6.26 -24.23 -6.84
N SER A 365 -5.77 -25.47 -6.98
CA SER A 365 -6.53 -26.67 -6.66
C SER A 365 -5.67 -27.79 -6.07
N ALA A 366 -6.28 -28.56 -5.18
CA ALA A 366 -5.74 -29.79 -4.62
C ALA A 366 -6.72 -30.96 -4.85
N PRO A 367 -6.23 -32.14 -5.30
CA PRO A 367 -7.04 -33.33 -5.38
C PRO A 367 -7.48 -33.82 -4.00
N ALA A 368 -8.48 -34.71 -3.98
CA ALA A 368 -8.95 -35.33 -2.75
C ALA A 368 -7.81 -36.01 -1.99
N GLY A 369 -7.75 -35.75 -0.68
CA GLY A 369 -6.76 -36.36 0.23
C GLY A 369 -5.40 -35.68 0.30
N SER A 370 -5.07 -34.73 -0.58
CA SER A 370 -3.79 -33.98 -0.48
C SER A 370 -3.89 -32.76 0.42
N PHE A 371 -5.08 -32.18 0.55
CA PHE A 371 -5.34 -31.00 1.39
C PHE A 371 -6.77 -31.05 1.90
N THR A 372 -6.99 -30.73 3.18
CA THR A 372 -8.32 -30.69 3.78
C THR A 372 -8.64 -29.28 4.28
N TRP A 373 -9.67 -28.64 3.72
CA TRP A 373 -10.02 -27.26 4.04
C TRP A 373 -10.23 -27.04 5.55
N SER A 374 -10.85 -27.98 6.27
CA SER A 374 -11.16 -27.84 7.70
C SER A 374 -9.92 -27.90 8.60
N ARG A 375 -8.79 -28.38 8.09
CA ARG A 375 -7.49 -28.43 8.78
C ARG A 375 -6.64 -27.16 8.57
N ALA A 376 -7.16 -26.19 7.83
CA ALA A 376 -6.46 -24.95 7.51
C ALA A 376 -6.92 -23.77 8.40
N ARG A 377 -5.99 -22.88 8.73
CA ARG A 377 -6.25 -21.48 9.13
C ARG A 377 -5.62 -20.57 8.09
N LEU A 378 -6.31 -19.51 7.68
CA LEU A 378 -5.88 -18.61 6.61
C LEU A 378 -5.77 -17.19 7.14
N GLU A 379 -4.74 -16.48 6.71
CA GLU A 379 -4.58 -15.04 6.86
C GLU A 379 -3.97 -14.45 5.59
N SER A 380 -4.30 -13.19 5.29
CA SER A 380 -3.68 -12.45 4.19
C SER A 380 -2.64 -11.47 4.70
N GLY A 381 -1.66 -11.15 3.86
CA GLY A 381 -0.63 -10.15 4.11
C GLY A 381 0.46 -10.20 3.04
N ASP A 382 1.19 -9.11 2.83
CA ASP A 382 2.31 -9.03 1.89
C ASP A 382 3.56 -9.70 2.49
N PHE A 383 3.60 -11.05 2.46
CA PHE A 383 4.65 -11.84 3.12
C PHE A 383 6.02 -11.71 2.41
N ASN A 384 6.05 -11.26 1.16
CA ASN A 384 7.27 -11.16 0.35
C ASN A 384 7.71 -9.72 0.02
N GLY A 385 6.90 -8.71 0.36
CA GLY A 385 7.19 -7.29 0.17
C GLY A 385 7.04 -6.78 -1.26
N ASP A 386 6.39 -7.55 -2.14
CA ASP A 386 6.22 -7.21 -3.56
C ASP A 386 5.08 -6.21 -3.82
N GLY A 387 4.35 -5.84 -2.76
CA GLY A 387 3.25 -4.88 -2.79
C GLY A 387 1.88 -5.49 -3.10
N ARG A 388 1.81 -6.81 -3.32
CA ARG A 388 0.56 -7.58 -3.34
C ARG A 388 0.38 -8.26 -1.99
N ASP A 389 -0.85 -8.32 -1.50
CA ASP A 389 -1.12 -9.23 -0.39
C ASP A 389 -1.02 -10.68 -0.92
N ASP A 390 -0.50 -11.56 -0.08
CA ASP A 390 -0.41 -13.00 -0.30
C ASP A 390 -1.37 -13.72 0.66
N VAL A 391 -1.36 -15.06 0.65
CA VAL A 391 -2.12 -15.87 1.64
C VAL A 391 -1.21 -16.85 2.37
N GLY A 392 -1.20 -16.73 3.70
CA GLY A 392 -0.58 -17.66 4.63
C GLY A 392 -1.59 -18.69 5.10
N VAL A 393 -1.23 -19.98 5.03
CA VAL A 393 -2.09 -21.09 5.41
C VAL A 393 -1.37 -22.00 6.40
N LEU A 394 -1.74 -21.91 7.67
CA LEU A 394 -1.30 -22.89 8.67
C LEU A 394 -2.17 -24.14 8.55
N TYR A 395 -1.53 -25.30 8.44
CA TYR A 395 -2.19 -26.58 8.18
C TYR A 395 -1.78 -27.66 9.19
N ASP A 396 -2.79 -28.36 9.72
CA ASP A 396 -2.66 -29.46 10.66
C ASP A 396 -2.45 -30.83 9.97
N TYR A 397 -1.46 -31.58 10.43
CA TYR A 397 -1.19 -32.95 10.01
C TYR A 397 -1.38 -33.92 11.17
N ASP A 398 -1.65 -35.18 10.83
CA ASP A 398 -1.74 -36.23 11.84
C ASP A 398 -0.44 -36.34 12.65
N GLY A 399 -0.58 -36.70 13.93
CA GLY A 399 0.56 -36.79 14.85
C GLY A 399 1.01 -35.44 15.43
N GLY A 400 0.26 -34.36 15.19
CA GLY A 400 0.54 -33.03 15.75
C GLY A 400 1.60 -32.24 14.99
N ALA A 401 1.94 -32.66 13.79
CA ALA A 401 2.79 -31.89 12.89
C ALA A 401 1.98 -30.74 12.27
N VAL A 402 2.61 -29.59 12.05
CA VAL A 402 2.00 -28.46 11.35
C VAL A 402 2.93 -27.93 10.28
N LYS A 403 2.35 -27.31 9.25
CA LYS A 403 3.11 -26.53 8.26
C LYS A 403 2.43 -25.20 8.01
N LEU A 404 3.23 -24.15 7.88
CA LEU A 404 2.82 -22.89 7.27
C LEU A 404 3.13 -22.95 5.78
N TRP A 405 2.08 -22.81 4.97
CA TRP A 405 2.17 -22.68 3.52
C TRP A 405 1.98 -21.23 3.11
N THR A 406 2.77 -20.74 2.17
CA THR A 406 2.57 -19.43 1.56
C THR A 406 2.13 -19.56 0.11
N PHE A 407 1.08 -18.83 -0.23
CA PHE A 407 0.51 -18.72 -1.56
C PHE A 407 0.82 -17.33 -2.07
N LEU A 408 1.92 -17.21 -2.83
CA LEU A 408 2.35 -15.93 -3.37
C LEU A 408 1.43 -15.48 -4.50
N ALA A 409 0.92 -14.27 -4.38
CA ALA A 409 0.04 -13.64 -5.32
C ALA A 409 0.75 -13.29 -6.63
N THR A 410 0.00 -13.35 -7.73
CA THR A 410 0.47 -13.02 -9.07
C THR A 410 -0.23 -11.76 -9.57
N PRO A 411 0.31 -11.05 -10.58
CA PRO A 411 -0.33 -9.86 -11.14
C PRO A 411 -1.74 -10.08 -11.74
N THR A 412 -2.25 -11.31 -11.75
CA THR A 412 -3.61 -11.64 -12.19
C THR A 412 -4.61 -11.76 -11.04
N GLY A 413 -4.16 -11.67 -9.79
CA GLY A 413 -4.94 -11.99 -8.58
C GLY A 413 -4.91 -13.48 -8.21
N GLY A 414 -4.41 -14.34 -9.10
CA GLY A 414 -4.20 -15.76 -8.81
C GLY A 414 -2.96 -16.01 -7.95
N PHE A 415 -2.76 -17.25 -7.49
CA PHE A 415 -1.63 -17.62 -6.65
C PHE A 415 -0.68 -18.59 -7.37
N SER A 416 0.61 -18.43 -7.11
CA SER A 416 1.63 -19.40 -7.52
C SER A 416 1.46 -20.73 -6.76
N ALA A 417 2.14 -21.78 -7.22
CA ALA A 417 2.17 -23.04 -6.48
C ALA A 417 2.66 -22.80 -5.04
N PRO A 418 1.93 -23.29 -4.01
CA PRO A 418 2.23 -22.95 -2.63
C PRO A 418 3.55 -23.55 -2.19
N LYS A 419 4.28 -22.80 -1.38
CA LYS A 419 5.55 -23.23 -0.79
C LYS A 419 5.34 -23.58 0.68
N VAL A 420 6.07 -24.58 1.17
CA VAL A 420 6.21 -24.77 2.62
C VAL A 420 7.15 -23.68 3.12
N ALA A 421 6.60 -22.68 3.80
CA ALA A 421 7.38 -21.60 4.36
C ALA A 421 8.04 -22.01 5.68
N TRP A 422 7.35 -22.85 6.47
CA TRP A 422 7.85 -23.39 7.73
C TRP A 422 7.12 -24.68 8.11
N ASP A 423 7.79 -25.57 8.83
CA ASP A 423 7.19 -26.78 9.39
C ASP A 423 7.68 -27.12 10.80
N HIS A 424 6.84 -27.83 11.54
CA HIS A 424 7.18 -28.33 12.87
C HIS A 424 6.60 -29.74 13.08
N PRO A 425 7.43 -30.74 13.44
CA PRO A 425 7.02 -32.15 13.45
C PRO A 425 6.09 -32.50 14.62
N THR A 426 6.11 -31.74 15.72
CA THR A 426 5.31 -31.99 16.93
C THR A 426 4.91 -30.67 17.58
N TRP A 427 4.12 -29.86 16.88
CA TRP A 427 3.72 -28.53 17.37
C TRP A 427 2.84 -28.62 18.62
N GLY A 428 1.88 -29.54 18.60
CA GLY A 428 0.99 -29.81 19.71
C GLY A 428 -0.47 -29.74 19.31
N ASP A 429 -1.31 -29.14 20.15
CA ASP A 429 -2.76 -29.16 19.99
C ASP A 429 -3.24 -28.08 19.01
N TRP A 430 -3.82 -28.52 17.90
CA TRP A 430 -4.39 -27.64 16.88
C TRP A 430 -5.46 -26.68 17.42
N ALA A 431 -6.25 -27.12 18.40
CA ALA A 431 -7.32 -26.31 18.99
C ALA A 431 -6.80 -25.10 19.79
N ARG A 432 -5.51 -25.12 20.15
CA ARG A 432 -4.83 -24.12 21.01
C ARG A 432 -3.86 -23.21 20.26
N THR A 433 -3.89 -23.28 18.93
CA THR A 433 -3.09 -22.43 18.04
C THR A 433 -4.00 -21.40 17.38
N ASP A 434 -3.55 -20.19 17.11
CA ASP A 434 -4.18 -19.28 16.14
C ASP A 434 -3.13 -18.76 15.16
N LEU A 435 -3.57 -18.39 13.96
CA LEU A 435 -2.74 -17.75 12.93
C LEU A 435 -3.21 -16.32 12.78
N HIS A 436 -2.26 -15.40 12.72
CA HIS A 436 -2.44 -13.99 12.38
C HIS A 436 -1.33 -13.56 11.42
N SER A 437 -1.46 -12.36 10.87
CA SER A 437 -0.41 -11.70 10.07
C SER A 437 -0.16 -10.27 10.57
N GLY A 438 0.98 -9.68 10.26
CA GLY A 438 1.31 -8.27 10.53
C GLY A 438 2.81 -8.00 10.51
N ASP A 439 3.23 -6.77 10.28
CA ASP A 439 4.63 -6.33 10.22
C ASP A 439 5.18 -6.09 11.64
N PHE A 440 5.83 -7.09 12.26
CA PHE A 440 6.29 -7.00 13.64
C PHE A 440 7.74 -6.52 13.78
N ASP A 441 8.50 -6.48 12.69
CA ASP A 441 9.89 -6.01 12.68
C ASP A 441 10.05 -4.62 12.03
N GLY A 442 9.03 -4.15 11.32
CA GLY A 442 8.96 -2.84 10.67
C GLY A 442 9.60 -2.84 9.28
N ASP A 443 9.83 -4.00 8.67
CA ASP A 443 10.47 -4.13 7.36
C ASP A 443 9.48 -3.99 6.19
N GLY A 444 8.20 -3.77 6.49
CA GLY A 444 7.11 -3.55 5.56
C GLY A 444 6.66 -4.81 4.82
N ARG A 445 7.09 -6.00 5.25
CA ARG A 445 6.45 -7.27 4.92
C ARG A 445 5.55 -7.66 6.08
N ASP A 446 4.42 -8.27 5.78
CA ASP A 446 3.62 -8.90 6.84
C ASP A 446 4.33 -10.19 7.29
N ASP A 447 4.47 -10.39 8.59
CA ASP A 447 4.98 -11.61 9.22
C ASP A 447 3.84 -12.58 9.51
N ALA A 448 4.16 -13.87 9.64
CA ALA A 448 3.21 -14.84 10.18
C ALA A 448 3.32 -14.92 11.71
N VAL A 449 2.18 -14.85 12.40
CA VAL A 449 2.14 -14.80 13.86
C VAL A 449 1.31 -15.96 14.39
N LEU A 450 1.92 -16.79 15.25
CA LEU A 450 1.29 -17.92 15.90
C LEU A 450 1.08 -17.63 17.38
N TRP A 451 -0.18 -17.54 17.81
CA TRP A 451 -0.53 -17.61 19.23
C TRP A 451 -0.68 -19.07 19.63
N TYR A 452 0.02 -19.53 20.66
CA TYR A 452 -0.11 -20.90 21.16
C TYR A 452 -0.25 -20.96 22.68
N ASP A 453 -1.31 -21.66 23.12
CA ASP A 453 -1.60 -21.92 24.52
C ASP A 453 -1.03 -23.29 24.94
N TYR A 454 0.00 -23.28 25.79
CA TYR A 454 0.72 -24.46 26.25
C TYR A 454 0.02 -25.16 27.41
N GLN A 455 0.19 -26.47 27.54
CA GLN A 455 -0.42 -27.28 28.60
C GLN A 455 -0.04 -26.88 30.03
N ASP A 456 1.09 -26.19 30.20
CA ASP A 456 1.49 -25.63 31.48
C ASP A 456 0.78 -24.31 31.82
N GLY A 457 -0.15 -23.86 30.96
CA GLY A 457 -0.96 -22.67 31.12
C GLY A 457 -0.29 -21.38 30.65
N ARG A 458 0.89 -21.45 30.03
CA ARG A 458 1.51 -20.28 29.38
C ARG A 458 0.96 -20.11 27.98
N ASP A 459 0.79 -18.87 27.56
CA ASP A 459 0.55 -18.49 26.18
C ASP A 459 1.83 -17.90 25.61
N VAL A 460 2.16 -18.25 24.37
CA VAL A 460 3.31 -17.70 23.67
C VAL A 460 2.89 -17.21 22.31
N VAL A 461 3.41 -16.04 21.95
CA VAL A 461 3.30 -15.51 20.59
C VAL A 461 4.62 -15.72 19.89
N HIS A 462 4.58 -16.50 18.81
CA HIS A 462 5.70 -16.72 17.92
C HIS A 462 5.52 -15.86 16.68
N VAL A 463 6.56 -15.13 16.29
CA VAL A 463 6.61 -14.37 15.05
C VAL A 463 7.58 -15.07 14.11
N LEU A 464 7.14 -15.31 12.88
CA LEU A 464 7.90 -15.89 11.80
C LEU A 464 8.05 -14.84 10.71
N GLU A 465 9.23 -14.22 10.66
CA GLU A 465 9.50 -13.05 9.82
C GLU A 465 9.45 -13.40 8.33
N GLY A 466 8.77 -12.58 7.53
CA GLY A 466 8.62 -12.80 6.09
C GLY A 466 9.93 -12.64 5.31
N ASN A 467 10.21 -13.52 4.36
CA ASN A 467 11.33 -13.38 3.41
C ASN A 467 10.82 -13.01 2.01
N ALA A 468 11.64 -12.28 1.24
CA ALA A 468 11.32 -11.87 -0.12
C ALA A 468 11.03 -13.02 -1.12
N ASP A 469 11.41 -14.25 -0.80
CA ASP A 469 11.10 -15.42 -1.61
C ASP A 469 9.77 -16.12 -1.23
N GLY A 470 9.07 -15.57 -0.23
CA GLY A 470 7.83 -16.11 0.33
C GLY A 470 8.03 -17.18 1.39
N THR A 471 9.26 -17.48 1.82
CA THR A 471 9.50 -18.29 3.02
C THR A 471 9.42 -17.42 4.28
N VAL A 472 9.58 -18.02 5.45
CA VAL A 472 9.70 -17.28 6.71
C VAL A 472 10.97 -17.66 7.46
N ALA A 473 11.43 -16.77 8.33
CA ALA A 473 12.51 -17.03 9.26
C ALA A 473 12.13 -18.07 10.32
N SER A 474 13.12 -18.53 11.09
CA SER A 474 12.85 -19.38 12.25
C SER A 474 12.00 -18.63 13.27
N PRO A 475 10.99 -19.27 13.90
CA PRO A 475 10.10 -18.58 14.83
C PRO A 475 10.88 -17.97 16.00
N ARG A 476 10.64 -16.69 16.26
CA ARG A 476 11.10 -16.00 17.47
C ARG A 476 9.93 -15.77 18.41
N THR A 477 10.20 -15.76 19.71
CA THR A 477 9.19 -15.48 20.72
C THR A 477 9.04 -13.98 20.92
N ALA A 478 7.86 -13.43 20.61
CA ALA A 478 7.53 -12.03 20.88
C ALA A 478 6.98 -11.83 22.30
N LEU A 479 6.11 -12.73 22.76
CA LEU A 479 5.46 -12.65 24.07
C LEU A 479 5.46 -14.04 24.73
N THR A 480 5.67 -14.07 26.05
CA THR A 480 5.37 -15.24 26.89
C THR A 480 4.56 -14.77 28.09
N SER A 481 3.36 -15.30 28.23
CA SER A 481 2.50 -15.06 29.40
C SER A 481 2.97 -15.90 30.59
N ALA A 482 2.68 -15.44 31.79
CA ALA A 482 2.83 -16.28 32.98
C ALA A 482 1.75 -17.38 32.98
N ALA A 483 2.08 -18.55 33.51
CA ALA A 483 1.14 -19.68 33.56
C ALA A 483 -0.18 -19.28 34.26
N GLY A 484 -1.30 -19.51 33.58
CA GLY A 484 -2.66 -19.19 34.04
C GLY A 484 -3.00 -17.70 34.07
N SER A 485 -2.13 -16.82 33.54
CA SER A 485 -2.41 -15.37 33.48
C SER A 485 -3.36 -14.99 32.35
N LEU A 486 -3.40 -15.80 31.30
CA LEU A 486 -4.30 -15.68 30.17
C LEU A 486 -5.09 -16.98 30.01
N THR A 487 -6.18 -16.89 29.27
CA THR A 487 -7.04 -18.02 28.92
C THR A 487 -7.43 -17.84 27.46
N HIS A 488 -6.88 -18.70 26.59
CA HIS A 488 -7.05 -18.63 25.14
C HIS A 488 -8.52 -18.51 24.70
N SER A 489 -9.40 -19.34 25.24
CA SER A 489 -10.85 -19.29 24.93
C SER A 489 -11.57 -18.02 25.40
N SER A 490 -10.93 -17.22 26.26
CA SER A 490 -11.42 -15.93 26.76
C SER A 490 -10.75 -14.74 26.07
N MET A 491 -10.01 -14.98 24.98
CA MET A 491 -9.34 -13.96 24.20
C MET A 491 -9.95 -13.81 22.81
N LYS A 492 -9.96 -12.57 22.33
CA LYS A 492 -10.12 -12.22 20.91
C LYS A 492 -8.96 -11.32 20.55
N ILE A 493 -8.17 -11.73 19.58
CA ILE A 493 -6.92 -11.05 19.19
C ILE A 493 -7.17 -10.23 17.92
N VAL A 494 -6.59 -9.03 17.89
CA VAL A 494 -6.51 -8.17 16.71
C VAL A 494 -5.11 -7.57 16.71
N LEU A 495 -4.41 -7.68 15.59
CA LEU A 495 -3.09 -7.08 15.43
C LEU A 495 -3.24 -5.77 14.66
N ALA A 496 -2.49 -4.75 15.04
CA ALA A 496 -2.38 -3.45 14.36
C ALA A 496 -1.30 -2.63 15.07
N ASP A 497 -0.67 -1.68 14.38
CA ASP A 497 0.13 -0.66 15.05
C ASP A 497 -0.79 0.32 15.83
N TYR A 498 -0.88 0.14 17.15
CA TYR A 498 -1.74 0.98 17.99
C TYR A 498 -1.05 2.26 18.45
N ASN A 499 0.28 2.34 18.26
CA ASN A 499 1.11 3.39 18.83
C ASN A 499 1.75 4.29 17.76
N GLY A 500 1.67 3.91 16.50
CA GLY A 500 2.17 4.65 15.35
C GLY A 500 3.69 4.59 15.22
N ASP A 501 4.34 3.49 15.57
CA ASP A 501 5.79 3.34 15.42
C ASP A 501 6.22 2.56 14.17
N GLY A 502 5.25 2.15 13.35
CA GLY A 502 5.44 1.39 12.13
C GLY A 502 5.58 -0.11 12.35
N ARG A 503 5.49 -0.62 13.59
CA ARG A 503 5.38 -2.04 13.89
C ARG A 503 3.99 -2.36 14.39
N ASP A 504 3.49 -3.51 13.97
CA ASP A 504 2.24 -4.02 14.46
C ASP A 504 2.34 -4.53 15.90
N ASP A 505 1.35 -4.14 16.69
CA ASP A 505 1.21 -4.49 18.09
C ASP A 505 0.15 -5.59 18.28
N ILE A 506 0.20 -6.26 19.42
CA ILE A 506 -0.81 -7.27 19.78
C ILE A 506 -1.91 -6.59 20.59
N GLY A 507 -3.13 -6.55 20.05
CA GLY A 507 -4.34 -6.11 20.74
C GLY A 507 -5.19 -7.31 21.16
N ALA A 508 -5.77 -7.24 22.35
CA ALA A 508 -6.70 -8.26 22.81
C ALA A 508 -7.87 -7.70 23.62
N MET A 509 -9.04 -8.28 23.37
CA MET A 509 -10.17 -8.24 24.30
C MET A 509 -10.18 -9.51 25.13
N TYR A 510 -10.37 -9.36 26.44
CA TYR A 510 -10.32 -10.45 27.39
C TYR A 510 -11.58 -10.53 28.25
N GLY A 511 -12.20 -11.71 28.29
CA GLY A 511 -13.25 -12.04 29.25
C GLY A 511 -12.66 -12.50 30.58
N CYS A 512 -12.69 -11.65 31.60
CA CYS A 512 -12.20 -11.98 32.92
C CYS A 512 -13.16 -12.94 33.66
N ALA A 513 -12.60 -13.79 34.52
CA ALA A 513 -13.38 -14.75 35.32
C ALA A 513 -14.35 -14.09 36.31
N ASP A 514 -14.11 -12.83 36.68
CA ASP A 514 -14.99 -12.02 37.53
C ASP A 514 -16.19 -11.42 36.75
N GLY A 515 -16.32 -11.74 35.46
CA GLY A 515 -17.38 -11.24 34.58
C GLY A 515 -17.10 -9.85 33.99
N ASN A 516 -15.93 -9.26 34.27
CA ASN A 516 -15.49 -8.05 33.58
C ASN A 516 -14.90 -8.38 32.21
N VAL A 517 -14.85 -7.36 31.37
CA VAL A 517 -14.18 -7.40 30.08
C VAL A 517 -13.08 -6.35 30.09
N LYS A 518 -11.91 -6.68 29.53
CA LYS A 518 -10.79 -5.75 29.39
C LYS A 518 -10.33 -5.65 27.94
N MET A 519 -9.80 -4.50 27.56
CA MET A 519 -9.03 -4.31 26.35
C MET A 519 -7.63 -3.86 26.70
N PHE A 520 -6.63 -4.52 26.13
CA PHE A 520 -5.24 -4.19 26.33
C PHE A 520 -4.41 -4.47 25.09
N THR A 521 -3.24 -3.83 25.04
CA THR A 521 -2.25 -4.03 23.98
C THR A 521 -0.90 -4.43 24.57
N TRP A 522 -0.10 -5.13 23.77
CA TRP A 522 1.32 -5.31 23.98
C TRP A 522 2.06 -4.65 22.81
N PRO A 523 2.61 -3.45 23.03
CA PRO A 523 3.40 -2.77 22.01
C PRO A 523 4.61 -3.59 21.58
N THR A 524 4.92 -3.63 20.30
CA THR A 524 6.09 -4.36 19.77
C THR A 524 7.31 -3.45 19.77
N LYS A 525 8.40 -3.89 20.43
CA LYS A 525 9.65 -3.12 20.48
C LYS A 525 10.48 -3.36 19.22
N ALA A 526 11.44 -2.46 18.98
CA ALA A 526 12.39 -2.58 17.87
C ALA A 526 13.28 -3.85 17.92
N ASP A 527 13.38 -4.53 19.07
CA ASP A 527 14.05 -5.84 19.18
C ASP A 527 13.13 -7.03 18.85
N GLY A 528 11.92 -6.75 18.35
CA GLY A 528 10.87 -7.72 18.02
C GLY A 528 10.07 -8.24 19.21
N THR A 529 10.53 -8.04 20.45
CA THR A 529 9.80 -8.54 21.63
C THR A 529 8.73 -7.56 22.09
N SER A 530 7.69 -8.06 22.75
CA SER A 530 6.62 -7.23 23.29
C SER A 530 7.07 -6.45 24.52
N ASP A 531 6.65 -5.18 24.62
CA ASP A 531 6.71 -4.39 25.84
C ASP A 531 5.63 -4.85 26.84
N SER A 532 5.74 -4.35 28.06
CA SER A 532 4.75 -4.42 29.12
C SER A 532 3.34 -4.05 28.65
N VAL A 533 2.37 -4.87 29.08
CA VAL A 533 0.95 -4.71 28.74
C VAL A 533 0.44 -3.30 29.07
N ARG A 534 -0.37 -2.74 28.18
CA ARG A 534 -1.07 -1.45 28.33
C ARG A 534 -2.56 -1.73 28.42
N ILE A 535 -3.18 -1.44 29.56
CA ILE A 535 -4.64 -1.58 29.71
C ILE A 535 -5.29 -0.29 29.21
N GLY A 536 -5.97 -0.37 28.08
CA GLY A 536 -6.69 0.76 27.49
C GLY A 536 -8.08 0.95 28.09
N TRP A 537 -8.76 -0.16 28.44
CA TRP A 537 -10.13 -0.10 28.95
C TRP A 537 -10.51 -1.33 29.78
N ALA A 538 -11.45 -1.15 30.71
CA ALA A 538 -12.13 -2.22 31.44
C ALA A 538 -13.61 -1.87 31.63
N SER A 539 -14.49 -2.89 31.61
CA SER A 539 -15.91 -2.72 31.89
C SER A 539 -16.13 -2.16 33.29
N ALA A 540 -17.05 -1.20 33.41
CA ALA A 540 -17.34 -0.53 34.68
C ALA A 540 -17.91 -1.47 35.76
N THR A 541 -18.71 -2.45 35.35
CA THR A 541 -19.25 -3.50 36.22
C THR A 541 -19.22 -4.86 35.53
N ALA A 542 -19.16 -5.92 36.33
CA ALA A 542 -19.29 -7.28 35.84
C ALA A 542 -20.61 -7.43 35.08
N SER A 543 -20.58 -8.11 33.93
CA SER A 543 -21.73 -8.34 33.05
C SER A 543 -22.31 -7.11 32.33
N SER A 544 -21.76 -5.90 32.50
CA SER A 544 -22.15 -4.76 31.65
C SER A 544 -21.79 -4.97 30.17
N TRP A 545 -20.83 -5.87 29.91
CA TRP A 545 -20.42 -6.32 28.59
C TRP A 545 -20.37 -7.85 28.53
N GLY A 546 -20.79 -8.42 27.40
CA GLY A 546 -20.73 -9.86 27.14
C GLY A 546 -19.60 -10.20 26.19
N PHE A 547 -18.50 -10.76 26.69
CA PHE A 547 -17.36 -11.19 25.86
C PHE A 547 -17.79 -12.10 24.70
N ALA A 548 -18.59 -13.13 24.99
CA ALA A 548 -19.07 -14.09 23.99
C ALA A 548 -19.96 -13.46 22.90
N ARG A 549 -20.57 -12.31 23.19
CA ARG A 549 -21.46 -11.58 22.26
C ARG A 549 -20.72 -10.48 21.49
N THR A 550 -19.44 -10.29 21.76
CA THR A 550 -18.63 -9.27 21.10
C THR A 550 -17.84 -9.88 19.95
N HIS A 551 -17.82 -9.16 18.83
CA HIS A 551 -17.08 -9.51 17.64
C HIS A 551 -16.28 -8.29 17.21
N PHE A 552 -15.02 -8.50 16.86
CA PHE A 552 -14.24 -7.46 16.21
C PHE A 552 -14.64 -7.38 14.74
N LEU A 553 -14.78 -6.15 14.27
CA LEU A 553 -14.79 -5.81 12.85
C LEU A 553 -13.34 -5.48 12.48
N HIS A 554 -12.93 -5.77 11.25
CA HIS A 554 -11.54 -5.89 10.80
C HIS A 554 -10.55 -4.77 11.18
N ARG A 555 -9.27 -5.10 11.03
CA ARG A 555 -8.05 -4.35 11.39
C ARG A 555 -7.96 -2.94 10.76
N PRO A 556 -7.65 -1.88 11.54
CA PRO A 556 -7.25 -0.58 11.00
C PRO A 556 -5.79 -0.60 10.48
N PRO A 557 -5.45 0.20 9.44
CA PRO A 557 -4.07 0.33 8.96
C PRO A 557 -3.15 0.96 10.02
N PRO A 558 -1.83 0.73 9.94
CA PRO A 558 -0.86 1.32 10.85
C PRO A 558 -0.81 2.85 10.69
N PRO A 559 -0.73 3.63 11.79
CA PRO A 559 -0.49 5.07 11.73
C PRO A 559 0.93 5.37 11.19
N PRO A 560 1.15 6.55 10.58
CA PRO A 560 2.49 6.97 10.20
C PRO A 560 3.43 7.08 11.41
N PRO A 561 4.72 6.72 11.28
CA PRO A 561 5.72 6.99 12.29
C PRO A 561 5.83 8.50 12.58
N ALA A 562 5.90 8.86 13.87
CA ALA A 562 6.06 10.24 14.30
C ALA A 562 7.33 10.86 13.70
N ALA A 563 7.17 11.92 12.89
CA ALA A 563 8.30 12.65 12.35
C ALA A 563 9.11 13.33 13.47
N SER A 564 10.44 13.35 13.34
CA SER A 564 11.27 14.16 14.22
C SER A 564 11.10 15.65 13.85
N ASP A 565 10.14 16.32 14.50
CA ASP A 565 10.03 17.77 14.43
C ASP A 565 11.28 18.41 15.02
N ARG A 566 12.22 18.80 14.15
CA ARG A 566 13.18 19.87 14.46
C ARG A 566 12.71 21.15 13.81
N GLY A 567 11.59 21.69 14.29
CA GLY A 567 11.24 23.07 14.04
C GLY A 567 12.24 24.01 14.75
N PRO A 568 12.63 25.15 14.15
CA PRO A 568 13.36 26.18 14.87
C PRO A 568 12.44 26.78 15.94
N GLY A 569 12.95 26.92 17.17
CA GLY A 569 12.18 27.41 18.31
C GLY A 569 11.52 28.77 18.03
N GLY A 570 10.20 28.76 17.90
CA GLY A 570 9.34 29.94 17.97
C GLY A 570 8.50 29.82 19.23
N ALA A 571 8.76 30.70 20.20
CA ALA A 571 7.95 30.82 21.41
C ALA A 571 6.51 31.19 21.01
N HIS A 572 5.55 30.32 21.33
CA HIS A 572 4.13 30.67 21.33
C HIS A 572 3.69 30.86 22.78
N ASP A 573 3.43 32.12 23.13
CA ASP A 573 2.77 32.54 24.35
C ASP A 573 1.43 31.82 24.51
N GLY A 574 1.19 31.34 25.73
CA GLY A 574 -0.07 30.72 26.14
C GLY A 574 -1.20 31.74 26.15
N GLY A 575 -2.03 31.70 25.11
CA GLY A 575 -3.35 32.34 25.08
C GLY A 575 -4.44 31.30 25.26
N ALA A 576 -4.94 31.15 26.49
CA ALA A 576 -6.15 30.36 26.77
C ALA A 576 -7.36 31.03 26.09
N VAL A 577 -7.97 30.35 25.13
CA VAL A 577 -9.27 30.74 24.58
C VAL A 577 -10.34 29.92 25.30
N SER A 578 -11.17 30.65 26.05
CA SER A 578 -12.34 30.19 26.77
C SER A 578 -13.44 29.73 25.83
N SER A 579 -14.05 28.58 26.14
CA SER A 579 -15.27 28.08 25.51
C SER A 579 -16.47 28.94 25.92
N GLY A 580 -17.11 29.57 24.94
CA GLY A 580 -18.33 30.35 25.11
C GLY A 580 -19.59 29.48 25.25
N THR A 581 -20.25 29.65 26.40
CA THR A 581 -21.71 29.83 26.60
C THR A 581 -22.72 28.92 25.89
N ALA A 582 -23.43 28.11 26.70
CA ALA A 582 -24.84 27.76 26.51
C ALA A 582 -25.63 28.25 27.76
N PRO A 583 -26.91 28.68 27.64
CA PRO A 583 -27.56 29.52 28.64
C PRO A 583 -28.21 28.75 29.81
N GLU A 584 -28.35 29.47 30.92
CA GLU A 584 -28.88 29.07 32.21
C GLU A 584 -30.36 28.66 32.21
N GLY A 585 -30.69 27.76 33.15
CA GLY A 585 -32.06 27.43 33.55
C GLY A 585 -32.11 26.79 34.94
N THR A 586 -32.09 27.64 35.97
CA THR A 586 -32.76 27.53 37.30
C THR A 586 -32.56 26.27 38.18
N ALA A 587 -31.89 26.47 39.33
CA ALA A 587 -31.96 25.63 40.55
C ALA A 587 -33.24 25.98 41.38
N PRO A 588 -33.61 25.25 42.48
CA PRO A 588 -32.87 25.32 43.77
C PRO A 588 -32.95 23.99 44.60
N PRO A 589 -32.68 23.92 45.93
CA PRO A 589 -31.58 23.12 46.51
C PRO A 589 -32.06 22.09 47.58
N VAL A 590 -31.13 21.62 48.45
CA VAL A 590 -31.31 20.84 49.73
C VAL A 590 -30.98 19.33 49.56
N SER A 591 -30.18 18.59 50.34
CA SER A 591 -29.55 18.71 51.68
C SER A 591 -28.39 17.70 51.82
N ARG A 592 -27.46 17.98 52.74
CA ARG A 592 -26.49 17.04 53.34
C ARG A 592 -27.17 15.78 53.94
N GLY A 593 -26.48 14.64 53.83
CA GLY A 593 -26.74 13.40 54.57
C GLY A 593 -25.57 12.42 54.35
N ALA A 594 -25.20 11.67 55.37
CA ALA A 594 -23.88 11.05 55.55
C ALA A 594 -23.86 9.51 55.51
N ARG A 595 -22.64 8.96 55.40
CA ARG A 595 -22.10 7.67 55.93
C ARG A 595 -22.31 6.34 55.18
N GLY A 596 -21.18 5.62 55.15
CA GLY A 596 -21.00 4.17 54.95
C GLY A 596 -20.21 3.88 53.66
N GLY A 597 -19.01 3.32 53.61
CA GLY A 597 -18.21 2.53 54.54
C GLY A 597 -17.48 1.44 53.72
N ALA A 598 -16.28 1.06 54.17
CA ALA A 598 -15.47 -0.09 53.75
C ALA A 598 -14.48 0.10 52.58
N ALA A 599 -13.24 0.32 52.98
CA ALA A 599 -12.04 -0.02 52.24
C ALA A 599 -11.81 -1.55 52.26
N PHE A 600 -11.29 -2.12 51.17
CA PHE A 600 -10.51 -3.36 51.24
C PHE A 600 -9.29 -3.26 50.33
N ARG A 601 -8.10 -3.29 50.97
CA ARG A 601 -6.79 -3.42 50.33
C ARG A 601 -6.48 -4.91 50.19
N GLY A 602 -6.14 -5.37 48.99
CA GLY A 602 -5.46 -6.65 48.75
C GLY A 602 -4.03 -6.40 48.28
N ARG A 603 -3.05 -6.80 49.09
CA ARG A 603 -1.61 -6.59 48.90
C ARG A 603 -0.98 -7.92 48.48
N TRP A 604 -0.20 -7.92 47.41
CA TRP A 604 0.71 -9.03 47.06
C TRP A 604 1.87 -9.10 48.08
N ARG A 605 2.16 -10.28 48.62
CA ARG A 605 3.34 -10.56 49.46
C ARG A 605 4.30 -11.48 48.70
N GLY A 606 5.51 -10.98 48.45
CA GLY A 606 6.69 -11.82 48.25
C GLY A 606 7.26 -12.28 49.60
N HIS A 607 7.69 -13.53 49.68
CA HIS A 607 8.41 -14.07 50.83
C HIS A 607 9.83 -14.44 50.39
N THR A 608 10.81 -13.68 50.89
CA THR A 608 12.19 -14.12 51.08
C THR A 608 12.31 -14.72 52.49
N SER A 609 12.85 -15.92 52.61
CA SER A 609 13.34 -16.47 53.87
C SER A 609 14.85 -16.64 53.78
N GLY A 610 15.56 -16.06 54.73
CA GLY A 610 17.00 -16.25 54.92
C GLY A 610 17.26 -16.81 56.31
N VAL A 611 17.99 -17.92 56.39
CA VAL A 611 18.72 -18.34 57.57
C VAL A 611 20.05 -18.96 57.11
N ARG A 612 21.16 -18.34 57.52
CA ARG A 612 22.55 -18.85 57.50
C ARG A 612 22.76 -19.75 58.74
N PRO A 613 23.68 -20.74 58.73
CA PRO A 613 25.09 -20.43 59.05
C PRO A 613 26.14 -21.36 58.42
N GLY A 614 27.43 -20.98 58.52
CA GLY A 614 28.53 -21.94 58.57
C GLY A 614 29.65 -21.78 57.54
N ARG A 615 30.84 -21.40 58.02
CA ARG A 615 32.14 -21.46 57.31
C ARG A 615 32.54 -22.92 57.04
N HIS A 616 33.20 -23.21 55.91
CA HIS A 616 34.64 -23.51 55.79
C HIS A 616 35.00 -24.27 54.49
N ARG A 617 36.04 -23.74 53.83
CA ARG A 617 37.16 -24.41 53.15
C ARG A 617 36.94 -25.28 51.89
N ARG A 618 37.74 -24.86 50.90
CA ARG A 618 38.29 -25.51 49.70
C ARG A 618 37.39 -25.53 48.48
#